data_AF-K2D3M4-F1
#
_entry.id   AF-K2D3M4-F1
#
_cell.length_a   1.000
_cell.length_b   1.000
_cell.length_c   1.000
_cell.angle_alpha   90.00
_cell.angle_beta   90.00
_cell.angle_gamma   90.00
#
_symmetry.space_group_name_H-M   'P 1'
#
loop_
_entity.id
_entity.type
_entity.pdbx_description
1 polymer ?
#
loop_
_entity_poly.entity_id
_entity_poly.type
_entity_poly.pdbx_seq_one_letter_code
_entity_poly.pdbx_strand_id
1 'polypeptide(L)'
;MVTTVTLKDEDGVELGNSQTFSSGLATFSNLDWWVDAGQTERLIVEVDVDRSATPHNSTNDNFGVDLADVSAHVVAEDEDGNTVTSGSSDNPNGGTTPTRVISVKEAGLVTVAASDNPVRDDKAIAGNDSTTNPLLVGRFKVSSQDEAFKVTKMVFRNDSTNTMVDNSAVKQVMLKYPTSLSAPDTLDGSSTVTLVSGDATFTGLTIMVPESDTDENSVDVEVYVVTNSFTDGTTTGDSIELDFEESTGFEAVGQGSGTTVTHGSASTLFGTTADVDANSIALYKSLPNFDKDTASTAPCPTSTIVPSASSEVYCFKVTASSTGDIGLRKITLDATPNLLNTGSSAGQLAEAAGWKIKEYQASGTKIEETLATGTWASNLVALTFTAEEVVSKGTTSYYLVEAPIAFTTSDDSSSLSVRLAAETSSITAHSASV
;
A
#
# COMPACT_ATOMS: atom_id res chain seq x y z
N MET A 1 -5.82 10.77 -38.51
CA MET A 1 -6.04 10.25 -39.89
C MET A 1 -4.71 9.75 -40.44
N VAL A 2 -4.70 8.71 -41.29
CA VAL A 2 -3.46 8.29 -41.97
C VAL A 2 -3.03 9.34 -42.98
N THR A 3 -1.80 9.83 -42.87
CA THR A 3 -1.23 10.89 -43.73
C THR A 3 -0.30 10.30 -44.79
N THR A 4 0.52 9.34 -44.41
CA THR A 4 1.43 8.62 -45.31
C THR A 4 1.46 7.14 -44.96
N VAL A 5 1.86 6.33 -45.95
CA VAL A 5 2.08 4.90 -45.81
C VAL A 5 3.39 4.61 -46.52
N THR A 6 4.37 4.08 -45.82
CA THR A 6 5.69 3.75 -46.35
C THR A 6 5.85 2.24 -46.35
N LEU A 7 6.54 1.74 -47.36
CA LEU A 7 6.89 0.32 -47.49
C LEU A 7 8.40 0.19 -47.34
N LYS A 8 8.86 -0.77 -46.54
CA LYS A 8 10.29 -1.04 -46.35
C LYS A 8 10.60 -2.53 -46.45
N ASP A 9 11.83 -2.85 -46.81
CA ASP A 9 12.38 -4.20 -46.66
C ASP A 9 12.78 -4.50 -45.21
N GLU A 10 13.37 -5.67 -44.97
CA GLU A 10 13.78 -6.11 -43.64
C GLU A 10 14.95 -5.33 -43.05
N ASP A 11 15.75 -4.68 -43.90
CA ASP A 11 16.86 -3.80 -43.50
C ASP A 11 16.39 -2.35 -43.24
N GLY A 12 15.09 -2.07 -43.46
CA GLY A 12 14.48 -0.77 -43.25
C GLY A 12 14.68 0.21 -44.40
N VAL A 13 15.11 -0.27 -45.57
CA VAL A 13 15.21 0.53 -46.80
C VAL A 13 13.82 0.71 -47.39
N GLU A 14 13.47 1.95 -47.72
CA GLU A 14 12.19 2.28 -48.35
C GLU A 14 12.10 1.68 -49.76
N LEU A 15 10.99 0.97 -50.00
CA LEU A 15 10.66 0.31 -51.26
C LEU A 15 9.63 1.13 -52.03
N GLY A 16 9.83 1.24 -53.34
CA GLY A 16 8.89 1.91 -54.23
C GLY A 16 9.09 3.42 -54.30
N ASN A 17 9.19 3.93 -55.53
CA ASN A 17 9.52 5.34 -55.77
C ASN A 17 8.27 6.20 -55.98
N SER A 18 7.09 5.56 -55.99
CA SER A 18 5.79 6.18 -56.20
C SER A 18 4.74 5.54 -55.30
N GLN A 19 4.47 6.21 -54.19
CA GLN A 19 3.35 5.93 -53.30
C GLN A 19 2.14 6.77 -53.72
N THR A 20 0.97 6.14 -53.80
CA THR A 20 -0.32 6.85 -53.77
C THR A 20 -1.14 6.32 -52.61
N PHE A 21 -1.81 7.22 -51.88
CA PHE A 21 -2.73 6.86 -50.81
C PHE A 21 -4.05 7.61 -51.00
N SER A 22 -5.14 6.86 -51.19
CA SER A 22 -6.46 7.43 -51.38
C SER A 22 -7.54 6.48 -50.87
N SER A 23 -8.51 7.02 -50.13
CA SER A 23 -9.67 6.27 -49.63
C SER A 23 -9.31 4.96 -48.89
N GLY A 24 -8.19 4.95 -48.16
CA GLY A 24 -7.73 3.78 -47.39
C GLY A 24 -6.92 2.75 -48.19
N LEU A 25 -6.68 2.99 -49.48
CA LEU A 25 -5.84 2.14 -50.33
C LEU A 25 -4.48 2.80 -50.56
N ALA A 26 -3.40 2.13 -50.17
CA ALA A 26 -2.04 2.49 -50.52
C ALA A 26 -1.59 1.64 -51.71
N THR A 27 -1.11 2.28 -52.78
CA THR A 27 -0.51 1.60 -53.94
C THR A 27 0.94 2.03 -54.07
N PHE A 28 1.82 1.04 -54.15
CA PHE A 28 3.25 1.21 -54.39
C PHE A 28 3.60 0.58 -55.74
N SER A 29 4.45 1.24 -56.50
CA SER A 29 4.94 0.73 -57.78
C SER A 29 6.43 0.97 -57.93
N ASN A 30 7.05 0.20 -58.83
CA ASN A 30 8.50 0.20 -59.03
C ASN A 30 9.24 -0.08 -57.71
N LEU A 31 8.86 -1.17 -57.03
CA LEU A 31 9.44 -1.54 -55.73
C LEU A 31 10.94 -1.82 -55.82
N ASP A 32 11.44 -2.22 -57.00
CA ASP A 32 12.81 -2.70 -57.24
C ASP A 32 13.25 -3.73 -56.18
N TRP A 33 12.30 -4.56 -55.77
CA TRP A 33 12.43 -5.53 -54.69
C TRP A 33 12.47 -6.93 -55.28
N TRP A 34 13.58 -7.63 -55.03
CA TRP A 34 13.81 -8.98 -55.51
C TRP A 34 13.78 -9.96 -54.35
N VAL A 35 13.05 -11.06 -54.53
CA VAL A 35 13.05 -12.20 -53.60
C VAL A 35 13.80 -13.34 -54.28
N ASP A 36 14.99 -13.66 -53.79
CA ASP A 36 15.80 -14.72 -54.36
C ASP A 36 15.13 -16.10 -54.25
N ALA A 37 15.41 -16.97 -55.21
CA ALA A 37 14.83 -18.31 -55.27
C ALA A 37 15.08 -19.10 -53.96
N GLY A 38 13.99 -19.50 -53.30
CA GLY A 38 14.03 -20.26 -52.05
C GLY A 38 14.25 -19.42 -50.79
N GLN A 39 14.31 -18.09 -50.91
CA GLN A 39 14.36 -17.18 -49.77
C GLN A 39 12.96 -16.71 -49.36
N THR A 40 12.89 -16.14 -48.16
CA THR A 40 11.70 -15.46 -47.64
C THR A 40 12.13 -14.09 -47.21
N GLU A 41 11.51 -13.07 -47.79
CA GLU A 41 11.77 -11.67 -47.46
C GLU A 41 10.64 -11.10 -46.61
N ARG A 42 10.95 -10.11 -45.77
CA ARG A 42 9.95 -9.41 -44.96
C ARG A 42 9.68 -8.02 -45.49
N LEU A 43 8.40 -7.71 -45.60
CA LEU A 43 7.90 -6.38 -45.91
C LEU A 43 7.43 -5.71 -44.61
N ILE A 44 7.85 -4.47 -44.39
CA ILE A 44 7.43 -3.64 -43.26
C ILE A 44 6.53 -2.53 -43.80
N VAL A 45 5.30 -2.46 -43.30
CA VAL A 45 4.36 -1.37 -43.59
C VAL A 45 4.41 -0.39 -42.43
N GLU A 46 4.87 0.83 -42.70
CA GLU A 46 4.82 1.94 -41.75
C GLU A 46 3.71 2.90 -42.15
N VAL A 47 2.97 3.39 -41.17
CA VAL A 47 1.83 4.27 -41.39
C VAL A 47 2.00 5.46 -40.46
N ASP A 48 2.01 6.67 -41.02
CA ASP A 48 1.95 7.88 -40.23
C ASP A 48 0.49 8.17 -39.89
N VAL A 49 0.22 8.31 -38.60
CA VAL A 49 -1.12 8.61 -38.08
C VAL A 49 -1.08 10.00 -37.48
N ASP A 50 -1.74 10.94 -38.15
CA ASP A 50 -1.88 12.30 -37.67
C ASP A 50 -2.62 12.32 -36.33
N ARG A 51 -1.85 12.58 -35.26
CA ARG A 51 -2.32 12.66 -33.88
C ARG A 51 -3.27 13.83 -33.65
N SER A 52 -3.17 14.91 -34.43
CA SER A 52 -4.09 16.05 -34.28
C SER A 52 -5.53 15.72 -34.73
N ALA A 53 -5.68 14.61 -35.45
CA ALA A 53 -6.91 14.08 -35.96
C ALA A 53 -7.22 12.67 -35.43
N THR A 54 -6.63 12.23 -34.31
CA THR A 54 -6.98 10.95 -33.66
C THR A 54 -6.94 11.07 -32.13
N PRO A 55 -7.89 10.46 -31.41
CA PRO A 55 -9.02 9.72 -31.96
C PRO A 55 -10.10 10.65 -32.54
N HIS A 56 -10.71 10.27 -33.66
CA HIS A 56 -11.55 11.19 -34.45
C HIS A 56 -12.94 11.45 -33.81
N ASN A 57 -13.42 10.55 -32.95
CA ASN A 57 -14.73 10.67 -32.26
C ASN A 57 -14.96 9.68 -31.09
N SER A 58 -13.93 9.01 -30.60
CA SER A 58 -14.03 8.05 -29.49
C SER A 58 -12.74 8.09 -28.66
N THR A 59 -12.56 7.19 -27.69
CA THR A 59 -11.28 7.09 -26.96
C THR A 59 -10.19 6.35 -27.75
N ASN A 60 -10.58 5.56 -28.76
CA ASN A 60 -9.69 4.69 -29.53
C ASN A 60 -10.03 4.73 -31.03
N ASP A 61 -9.04 4.97 -31.89
CA ASP A 61 -9.17 4.69 -33.32
C ASP A 61 -8.56 3.33 -33.63
N ASN A 62 -9.23 2.53 -34.46
CA ASN A 62 -8.67 1.26 -34.92
C ASN A 62 -8.26 1.40 -36.38
N PHE A 63 -7.00 1.10 -36.67
CA PHE A 63 -6.46 1.05 -38.02
C PHE A 63 -6.14 -0.40 -38.38
N GLY A 64 -6.61 -0.81 -39.56
CA GLY A 64 -6.35 -2.13 -40.11
C GLY A 64 -5.39 -2.07 -41.29
N VAL A 65 -4.36 -2.91 -41.32
CA VAL A 65 -3.59 -3.19 -42.54
C VAL A 65 -4.08 -4.51 -43.12
N ASP A 66 -4.30 -4.53 -44.44
CA ASP A 66 -4.60 -5.76 -45.14
C ASP A 66 -4.07 -5.76 -46.58
N LEU A 67 -3.78 -6.95 -47.09
CA LEU A 67 -3.61 -7.21 -48.51
C LEU A 67 -4.80 -8.08 -48.94
N ALA A 68 -5.86 -7.42 -49.43
CA ALA A 68 -7.17 -8.03 -49.58
C ALA A 68 -7.23 -9.22 -50.57
N ASP A 69 -6.32 -9.24 -51.54
CA ASP A 69 -6.21 -10.25 -52.59
C ASP A 69 -4.82 -10.16 -53.25
N VAL A 70 -3.97 -11.16 -53.05
CA VAL A 70 -2.61 -11.18 -53.65
C VAL A 70 -2.71 -11.15 -55.18
N SER A 71 -3.65 -11.90 -55.77
CA SER A 71 -3.76 -12.06 -57.22
C SER A 71 -4.21 -10.77 -57.92
N ALA A 72 -4.90 -9.88 -57.21
CA ALA A 72 -5.33 -8.58 -57.73
C ALA A 72 -4.43 -7.41 -57.32
N HIS A 73 -3.66 -7.53 -56.23
CA HIS A 73 -2.89 -6.41 -55.65
C HIS A 73 -1.38 -6.57 -55.74
N VAL A 74 -0.87 -7.75 -56.09
CA VAL A 74 0.56 -8.00 -56.29
C VAL A 74 0.81 -8.40 -57.73
N VAL A 75 1.63 -7.61 -58.41
CA VAL A 75 2.17 -7.92 -59.74
C VAL A 75 3.66 -8.13 -59.57
N ALA A 76 4.13 -9.34 -59.82
CA ALA A 76 5.55 -9.69 -59.79
C ALA A 76 6.05 -10.00 -61.21
N GLU A 77 7.35 -9.91 -61.42
CA GLU A 77 8.01 -10.36 -62.65
C GLU A 77 9.03 -11.45 -62.29
N ASP A 78 9.19 -12.45 -63.14
CA ASP A 78 10.31 -13.39 -63.04
C ASP A 78 11.60 -12.77 -63.59
N GLU A 79 12.71 -13.50 -63.47
CA GLU A 79 14.03 -13.05 -63.97
C GLU A 79 14.07 -12.79 -65.49
N ASP A 80 13.12 -13.37 -66.24
CA ASP A 80 12.97 -13.19 -67.69
C ASP A 80 12.05 -12.01 -68.04
N GLY A 81 11.49 -11.31 -67.05
CA GLY A 81 10.57 -10.18 -67.24
C GLY A 81 9.14 -10.59 -67.57
N ASN A 82 8.76 -11.85 -67.35
CA ASN A 82 7.38 -12.27 -67.50
C ASN A 82 6.59 -11.92 -66.25
N THR A 83 5.41 -11.35 -66.42
CA THR A 83 4.49 -11.12 -65.30
C THR A 83 4.06 -12.46 -64.69
N VAL A 84 4.29 -12.60 -63.38
CA VAL A 84 3.84 -13.71 -62.55
C VAL A 84 2.73 -13.20 -61.64
N THR A 85 1.56 -13.84 -61.73
CA THR A 85 0.42 -13.60 -60.84
C THR A 85 0.15 -14.84 -59.99
N SER A 86 -0.34 -14.63 -58.76
CA SER A 86 -0.86 -15.72 -57.93
C SER A 86 -2.00 -16.46 -58.65
N GLY A 87 -1.98 -17.80 -58.59
CA GLY A 87 -2.87 -18.68 -59.37
C GLY A 87 -4.11 -19.22 -58.63
N SER A 88 -4.34 -18.84 -57.37
CA SER A 88 -5.47 -19.32 -56.55
C SER A 88 -6.17 -18.19 -55.78
N SER A 89 -7.33 -18.45 -55.17
CA SER A 89 -7.97 -17.50 -54.23
C SER A 89 -7.01 -17.25 -53.08
N ASP A 90 -6.33 -16.12 -53.13
CA ASP A 90 -5.14 -15.89 -52.32
C ASP A 90 -5.48 -14.82 -51.28
N ASN A 91 -6.12 -15.28 -50.21
CA ASN A 91 -6.27 -14.50 -49.00
C ASN A 91 -5.01 -14.79 -48.19
N PRO A 92 -4.00 -13.90 -48.18
CA PRO A 92 -2.72 -14.18 -47.51
C PRO A 92 -2.90 -14.48 -46.02
N ASN A 93 -4.08 -14.16 -45.47
CA ASN A 93 -4.45 -14.31 -44.08
C ASN A 93 -5.71 -15.16 -43.87
N GLY A 94 -6.02 -16.08 -44.79
CA GLY A 94 -7.11 -17.05 -44.61
C GLY A 94 -8.54 -16.48 -44.66
N GLY A 95 -8.71 -15.24 -45.13
CA GLY A 95 -10.00 -14.60 -45.38
C GLY A 95 -10.53 -13.68 -44.26
N THR A 96 -9.69 -13.33 -43.28
CA THR A 96 -10.00 -12.30 -42.29
C THR A 96 -9.48 -10.94 -42.74
N THR A 97 -10.37 -9.96 -42.86
CA THR A 97 -10.05 -8.57 -43.23
C THR A 97 -10.58 -7.61 -42.16
N PRO A 98 -9.77 -6.72 -41.57
CA PRO A 98 -8.32 -6.56 -41.78
C PRO A 98 -7.47 -7.60 -41.02
N THR A 99 -6.23 -7.78 -41.47
CA THR A 99 -5.32 -8.83 -40.97
C THR A 99 -4.67 -8.50 -39.64
N ARG A 100 -4.35 -7.23 -39.42
CA ARG A 100 -3.97 -6.70 -38.11
C ARG A 100 -4.73 -5.43 -37.84
N VAL A 101 -5.30 -5.37 -36.65
CA VAL A 101 -5.90 -4.15 -36.11
C VAL A 101 -4.92 -3.58 -35.10
N ILE A 102 -4.55 -2.33 -35.30
CA ILE A 102 -3.74 -1.52 -34.40
C ILE A 102 -4.69 -0.49 -33.78
N SER A 103 -4.75 -0.47 -32.45
CA SER A 103 -5.50 0.54 -31.71
C SER A 103 -4.61 1.74 -31.41
N VAL A 104 -5.04 2.91 -31.85
CA VAL A 104 -4.46 4.20 -31.53
C VAL A 104 -5.29 4.81 -30.42
N LYS A 105 -4.72 4.84 -29.21
CA LYS A 105 -5.36 5.39 -28.01
C LYS A 105 -5.05 6.88 -27.88
N GLU A 106 -5.99 7.64 -27.31
CA GLU A 106 -5.78 9.05 -26.95
C GLU A 106 -4.63 9.23 -25.97
N ALA A 107 -4.53 8.31 -25.01
CA ALA A 107 -3.46 8.19 -24.03
C ALA A 107 -3.44 6.74 -23.51
N GLY A 108 -2.43 6.40 -22.72
CA GLY A 108 -2.46 5.22 -21.88
C GLY A 108 -3.45 5.34 -20.71
N LEU A 109 -3.55 4.26 -19.94
CA LEU A 109 -4.36 4.21 -18.73
C LEU A 109 -3.45 4.52 -17.53
N VAL A 110 -3.88 5.42 -16.64
CA VAL A 110 -3.25 5.62 -15.32
C VAL A 110 -4.24 5.32 -14.21
N THR A 111 -3.78 4.61 -13.18
CA THR A 111 -4.62 4.13 -12.07
C THR A 111 -3.93 4.39 -10.74
N VAL A 112 -4.70 4.88 -9.76
CA VAL A 112 -4.31 4.97 -8.36
C VAL A 112 -5.04 3.88 -7.58
N ALA A 113 -4.31 3.16 -6.72
CA ALA A 113 -4.84 2.08 -5.89
C ALA A 113 -4.13 2.03 -4.53
N ALA A 114 -4.65 1.20 -3.61
CA ALA A 114 -3.97 0.94 -2.35
C ALA A 114 -2.63 0.25 -2.61
N SER A 115 -1.60 0.63 -1.84
CA SER A 115 -0.29 -0.02 -1.95
C SER A 115 -0.34 -1.46 -1.43
N ASP A 116 0.46 -2.34 -2.04
CA ASP A 116 0.62 -3.73 -1.58
C ASP A 116 1.43 -3.81 -0.26
N ASN A 117 2.01 -2.69 0.18
CA ASN A 117 2.67 -2.53 1.47
C ASN A 117 1.96 -1.45 2.31
N PRO A 118 0.77 -1.72 2.87
CA PRO A 118 0.00 -0.72 3.59
C PRO A 118 0.68 -0.29 4.90
N VAL A 119 0.30 0.89 5.39
CA VAL A 119 0.67 1.36 6.73
C VAL A 119 0.02 0.44 7.75
N ARG A 120 0.81 -0.04 8.72
CA ARG A 120 0.34 -1.00 9.74
C ARG A 120 0.02 -0.36 11.09
N ASP A 121 0.50 0.85 11.33
CA ASP A 121 0.34 1.53 12.61
C ASP A 121 -1.07 2.09 12.72
N ASP A 122 -1.83 1.66 13.73
CA ASP A 122 -3.20 2.11 14.02
C ASP A 122 -3.25 3.20 15.10
N LYS A 123 -2.11 3.50 15.74
CA LYS A 123 -2.00 4.44 16.87
C LYS A 123 -0.72 5.25 16.81
N ALA A 124 -0.79 6.52 17.19
CA ALA A 124 0.38 7.39 17.32
C ALA A 124 0.26 8.33 18.53
N ILE A 125 1.40 8.87 18.98
CA ILE A 125 1.44 9.93 19.99
C ILE A 125 1.38 11.28 19.27
N ALA A 126 0.32 12.05 19.50
CA ALA A 126 0.17 13.36 18.86
C ALA A 126 1.24 14.37 19.33
N GLY A 127 1.78 15.13 18.39
CA GLY A 127 2.86 16.10 18.56
C GLY A 127 4.25 15.50 18.77
N ASN A 128 4.40 14.17 18.66
CA ASN A 128 5.72 13.51 18.77
C ASN A 128 6.46 13.44 17.42
N ASP A 129 5.72 13.61 16.32
CA ASP A 129 6.25 13.74 14.97
C ASP A 129 6.70 15.19 14.66
N SER A 130 7.42 15.36 13.55
CA SER A 130 7.97 16.64 13.11
C SER A 130 8.22 16.65 11.60
N THR A 131 8.59 17.79 11.02
CA THR A 131 8.94 17.87 9.59
C THR A 131 10.13 16.99 9.21
N THR A 132 11.02 16.69 10.15
CA THR A 132 12.19 15.81 9.95
C THR A 132 11.90 14.34 10.27
N ASN A 133 10.88 14.06 11.07
CA ASN A 133 10.43 12.72 11.42
C ASN A 133 8.89 12.70 11.46
N PRO A 134 8.25 12.77 10.29
CA PRO A 134 6.80 12.85 10.18
C PRO A 134 6.16 11.46 10.40
N LEU A 135 4.87 11.43 10.72
CA LEU A 135 4.10 10.21 10.85
C LEU A 135 3.62 9.74 9.47
N LEU A 136 3.93 8.50 9.07
CA LEU A 136 3.39 7.91 7.84
C LEU A 136 1.94 7.47 8.09
N VAL A 137 1.00 7.92 7.27
CA VAL A 137 -0.45 7.62 7.45
C VAL A 137 -1.08 6.94 6.25
N GLY A 138 -0.48 7.06 5.07
CA GLY A 138 -0.98 6.41 3.86
C GLY A 138 0.14 6.02 2.91
N ARG A 139 -0.07 4.93 2.18
CA ARG A 139 0.75 4.55 1.03
C ARG A 139 -0.15 4.10 -0.11
N PHE A 140 0.04 4.70 -1.27
CA PHE A 140 -0.76 4.46 -2.46
C PHE A 140 0.15 4.04 -3.60
N LYS A 141 -0.33 3.16 -4.48
CA LYS A 141 0.38 2.83 -5.71
C LYS A 141 -0.26 3.52 -6.91
N VAL A 142 0.58 4.00 -7.81
CA VAL A 142 0.17 4.58 -9.10
C VAL A 142 0.79 3.75 -10.21
N SER A 143 -0.02 3.20 -11.10
CA SER A 143 0.41 2.38 -12.23
C SER A 143 -0.01 3.00 -13.55
N SER A 144 0.75 2.79 -14.62
CA SER A 144 0.31 3.12 -15.97
C SER A 144 0.46 1.99 -16.97
N GLN A 145 -0.42 1.99 -17.97
CA GLN A 145 -0.42 1.08 -19.12
C GLN A 145 -0.35 1.85 -20.42
N ASP A 146 0.28 1.25 -21.44
CA ASP A 146 0.47 1.76 -22.81
C ASP A 146 1.34 3.04 -22.97
N GLU A 147 1.59 3.79 -21.90
CA GLU A 147 2.63 4.83 -21.85
C GLU A 147 3.03 5.17 -20.41
N ALA A 148 4.14 5.91 -20.28
CA ALA A 148 4.55 6.52 -19.04
C ALA A 148 3.77 7.81 -18.74
N PHE A 149 3.59 8.15 -17.46
CA PHE A 149 2.88 9.36 -17.04
C PHE A 149 3.71 10.24 -16.12
N LYS A 150 3.43 11.55 -16.16
CA LYS A 150 3.83 12.50 -15.12
C LYS A 150 2.59 12.96 -14.36
N VAL A 151 2.44 12.58 -13.09
CA VAL A 151 1.35 13.08 -12.24
C VAL A 151 1.70 14.48 -11.73
N THR A 152 0.78 15.42 -11.92
CA THR A 152 0.93 16.86 -11.61
C THR A 152 0.05 17.29 -10.44
N LYS A 153 -1.00 16.52 -10.11
CA LYS A 153 -1.91 16.78 -8.99
C LYS A 153 -2.34 15.48 -8.30
N MET A 154 -2.33 15.50 -6.97
CA MET A 154 -2.96 14.51 -6.10
C MET A 154 -3.67 15.24 -4.96
N VAL A 155 -4.85 14.77 -4.54
CA VAL A 155 -5.57 15.28 -3.37
C VAL A 155 -5.80 14.12 -2.42
N PHE A 156 -5.56 14.37 -1.13
CA PHE A 156 -5.89 13.42 -0.07
C PHE A 156 -6.85 14.07 0.91
N ARG A 157 -7.96 13.40 1.20
CA ARG A 157 -9.01 13.89 2.09
C ARG A 157 -8.86 13.23 3.45
N ASN A 158 -8.93 14.03 4.51
CA ASN A 158 -9.01 13.53 5.86
C ASN A 158 -10.45 13.10 6.17
N ASP A 159 -10.76 11.82 5.98
CA ASP A 159 -12.11 11.25 6.14
C ASP A 159 -12.15 10.15 7.20
N SER A 160 -11.87 10.52 8.45
CA SER A 160 -12.05 9.57 9.54
C SER A 160 -13.55 9.32 9.80
N THR A 161 -14.03 8.11 9.50
CA THR A 161 -15.34 7.56 9.91
C THR A 161 -16.62 8.18 9.33
N ASN A 162 -16.63 8.64 8.08
CA ASN A 162 -17.81 9.21 7.38
C ASN A 162 -18.36 10.52 8.01
N THR A 163 -17.59 11.16 8.90
CA THR A 163 -17.85 12.53 9.37
C THR A 163 -16.54 13.30 9.41
N MET A 164 -16.41 14.34 8.58
CA MET A 164 -15.24 15.23 8.47
C MET A 164 -14.96 16.02 9.77
N VAL A 165 -14.37 15.44 10.83
CA VAL A 165 -14.34 16.15 12.13
C VAL A 165 -12.97 16.52 12.73
N ASP A 166 -11.85 15.86 12.44
CA ASP A 166 -10.62 16.12 13.21
C ASP A 166 -9.47 16.78 12.42
N ASN A 167 -9.80 17.68 11.49
CA ASN A 167 -8.80 18.46 10.74
C ASN A 167 -7.87 19.29 11.65
N SER A 168 -8.31 19.64 12.85
CA SER A 168 -7.49 20.37 13.83
C SER A 168 -6.33 19.54 14.36
N ALA A 169 -6.37 18.21 14.22
CA ALA A 169 -5.28 17.35 14.63
C ALA A 169 -4.09 17.36 13.66
N VAL A 170 -4.30 17.77 12.41
CA VAL A 170 -3.28 17.77 11.36
C VAL A 170 -2.70 19.19 11.19
N LYS A 171 -1.40 19.33 11.44
CA LYS A 171 -0.67 20.58 11.27
C LYS A 171 -0.20 20.77 9.83
N GLN A 172 0.29 19.70 9.20
CA GLN A 172 0.82 19.71 7.84
C GLN A 172 0.71 18.30 7.26
N VAL A 173 0.49 18.22 5.96
CA VAL A 173 0.55 16.98 5.18
C VAL A 173 1.72 17.06 4.22
N MET A 174 2.44 15.96 4.08
CA MET A 174 3.58 15.83 3.17
C MET A 174 3.39 14.62 2.27
N LEU A 175 3.64 14.81 0.98
CA LEU A 175 3.68 13.73 0.00
C LEU A 175 5.13 13.48 -0.38
N LYS A 176 5.58 12.23 -0.32
CA LYS A 176 6.85 11.77 -0.89
C LYS A 176 6.59 10.84 -2.06
N TYR A 177 7.38 10.97 -3.11
CA TYR A 177 7.11 10.32 -4.39
C TYR A 177 8.37 10.23 -5.27
N PRO A 178 8.42 9.31 -6.24
CA PRO A 178 9.55 9.21 -7.16
C PRO A 178 9.46 10.20 -8.32
N THR A 179 10.60 10.76 -8.73
CA THR A 179 10.68 11.76 -9.81
C THR A 179 11.38 11.27 -11.08
N SER A 180 11.74 9.99 -11.16
CA SER A 180 12.45 9.40 -12.30
C SER A 180 11.84 8.09 -12.78
N LEU A 181 11.65 7.95 -14.10
CA LEU A 181 11.24 6.70 -14.74
C LEU A 181 12.29 5.58 -14.59
N SER A 182 13.56 5.93 -14.38
CA SER A 182 14.64 4.94 -14.21
C SER A 182 14.89 4.54 -12.76
N ALA A 183 14.22 5.19 -11.80
CA ALA A 183 14.32 4.89 -10.37
C ALA A 183 12.93 4.97 -9.69
N PRO A 184 11.95 4.16 -10.14
CA PRO A 184 10.56 4.23 -9.68
C PRO A 184 10.38 3.97 -8.17
N ASP A 185 11.31 3.24 -7.54
CA ASP A 185 11.24 2.92 -6.11
C ASP A 185 11.89 3.97 -5.19
N THR A 186 12.48 5.03 -5.76
CA THR A 186 13.21 6.04 -4.99
C THR A 186 12.35 7.28 -4.77
N LEU A 187 11.89 7.48 -3.53
CA LEU A 187 11.11 8.67 -3.14
C LEU A 187 12.00 9.91 -2.95
N ASP A 188 12.48 10.48 -4.06
CA ASP A 188 13.35 11.66 -4.10
C ASP A 188 12.59 12.99 -4.26
N GLY A 189 11.30 12.94 -4.56
CA GLY A 189 10.37 14.07 -4.57
C GLY A 189 9.67 14.26 -3.23
N SER A 190 9.38 15.51 -2.88
CA SER A 190 8.62 15.87 -1.69
C SER A 190 7.82 17.14 -1.92
N SER A 191 6.59 17.17 -1.42
CA SER A 191 5.75 18.38 -1.38
C SER A 191 5.01 18.45 -0.05
N THR A 192 4.67 19.65 0.42
CA THR A 192 4.01 19.86 1.72
C THR A 192 2.87 20.87 1.59
N VAL A 193 1.73 20.56 2.19
CA VAL A 193 0.53 21.41 2.19
C VAL A 193 -0.16 21.35 3.55
N THR A 194 -1.19 22.16 3.75
CA THR A 194 -2.10 22.09 4.91
C THR A 194 -3.46 21.61 4.45
N LEU A 195 -4.25 21.05 5.36
CA LEU A 195 -5.65 20.74 5.08
C LEU A 195 -6.45 22.02 4.88
N VAL A 196 -7.29 22.04 3.85
CA VAL A 196 -8.31 23.07 3.62
C VAL A 196 -9.64 22.35 3.46
N SER A 197 -10.56 22.53 4.41
CA SER A 197 -11.85 21.83 4.43
C SER A 197 -11.75 20.30 4.35
N GLY A 198 -10.68 19.73 4.92
CA GLY A 198 -10.40 18.29 4.90
C GLY A 198 -9.40 17.86 3.83
N ASP A 199 -9.09 18.71 2.85
CA ASP A 199 -8.33 18.29 1.67
C ASP A 199 -6.88 18.78 1.72
N ALA A 200 -5.93 17.85 1.55
CA ALA A 200 -4.53 18.09 1.25
C ALA A 200 -4.34 18.12 -0.27
N THR A 201 -4.41 19.31 -0.88
CA THR A 201 -4.27 19.45 -2.34
C THR A 201 -2.83 19.72 -2.76
N PHE A 202 -2.19 18.74 -3.40
CA PHE A 202 -0.86 18.88 -3.97
C PHE A 202 -0.94 19.19 -5.47
N THR A 203 -0.25 20.24 -5.92
CA THR A 203 -0.16 20.65 -7.34
C THR A 203 1.29 20.87 -7.75
N GLY A 204 1.55 20.89 -9.07
CA GLY A 204 2.90 21.05 -9.60
C GLY A 204 3.81 19.85 -9.31
N LEU A 205 3.21 18.68 -9.07
CA LEU A 205 3.94 17.44 -8.80
C LEU A 205 4.74 17.01 -10.03
N THR A 206 5.76 16.20 -9.76
CA THR A 206 6.66 15.63 -10.78
C THR A 206 6.81 14.14 -10.59
N ILE A 207 5.72 13.47 -10.20
CA ILE A 207 5.71 12.01 -10.00
C ILE A 207 5.86 11.38 -11.37
N MET A 208 6.86 10.52 -11.55
CA MET A 208 7.07 9.80 -12.81
C MET A 208 6.63 8.35 -12.65
N VAL A 209 5.69 7.92 -13.48
CA VAL A 209 5.12 6.56 -13.49
C VAL A 209 5.58 5.85 -14.77
N PRO A 210 6.37 4.76 -14.68
CA PRO A 210 6.80 3.99 -15.83
C PRO A 210 5.66 3.29 -16.54
N GLU A 211 5.81 3.16 -17.86
CA GLU A 211 4.96 2.30 -18.68
C GLU A 211 5.12 0.83 -18.28
N SER A 212 4.02 0.09 -18.34
CA SER A 212 3.95 -1.34 -18.06
C SER A 212 2.74 -1.97 -18.74
N ASP A 213 2.76 -3.29 -18.99
CA ASP A 213 1.58 -4.00 -19.47
C ASP A 213 0.57 -4.30 -18.33
N THR A 214 1.04 -4.23 -17.08
CA THR A 214 0.28 -4.49 -15.85
C THR A 214 0.64 -3.46 -14.76
N ASP A 215 0.31 -3.69 -13.48
CA ASP A 215 0.73 -2.85 -12.37
C ASP A 215 2.15 -3.18 -11.82
N GLU A 216 2.91 -4.05 -12.50
CA GLU A 216 4.24 -4.51 -12.04
C GLU A 216 5.30 -3.40 -11.89
N ASN A 217 5.23 -2.32 -12.70
CA ASN A 217 6.10 -1.14 -12.55
C ASN A 217 5.37 0.04 -11.89
N SER A 218 4.35 -0.24 -11.07
CA SER A 218 3.70 0.80 -10.27
C SER A 218 4.71 1.49 -9.34
N VAL A 219 4.43 2.75 -9.03
CA VAL A 219 5.21 3.53 -8.08
C VAL A 219 4.42 3.73 -6.80
N ASP A 220 5.09 3.63 -5.66
CA ASP A 220 4.50 4.01 -4.38
C ASP A 220 4.63 5.53 -4.17
N VAL A 221 3.57 6.13 -3.64
CA VAL A 221 3.59 7.47 -3.03
C VAL A 221 3.20 7.35 -1.56
N GLU A 222 3.88 8.12 -0.72
CA GLU A 222 3.71 8.07 0.72
C GLU A 222 3.16 9.38 1.25
N VAL A 223 2.07 9.28 2.01
CA VAL A 223 1.40 10.39 2.67
C VAL A 223 1.78 10.40 4.13
N TYR A 224 2.38 11.51 4.52
CA TYR A 224 2.87 11.77 5.86
C TYR A 224 2.13 12.94 6.48
N VAL A 225 2.01 12.94 7.80
CA VAL A 225 1.46 14.07 8.56
C VAL A 225 2.45 14.56 9.60
N VAL A 226 2.36 15.86 9.86
CA VAL A 226 2.79 16.44 11.12
C VAL A 226 1.53 16.72 11.93
N THR A 227 1.41 16.18 13.13
CA THR A 227 0.25 16.35 14.00
C THR A 227 0.42 17.57 14.90
N ASN A 228 -0.70 18.19 15.29
CA ASN A 228 -0.71 19.15 16.37
C ASN A 228 -0.54 18.44 17.71
N SER A 229 -0.10 19.21 18.71
CA SER A 229 -0.03 18.72 20.07
C SER A 229 -1.39 18.83 20.77
N PHE A 230 -1.50 18.23 21.95
CA PHE A 230 -2.68 18.36 22.81
C PHE A 230 -2.94 19.78 23.33
N THR A 231 -1.96 20.69 23.23
CA THR A 231 -2.18 22.11 23.54
C THR A 231 -2.60 22.91 22.32
N ASP A 232 -2.56 22.31 21.13
CA ASP A 232 -2.65 22.98 19.83
C ASP A 232 -3.76 22.41 18.92
N GLY A 233 -4.82 21.81 19.49
CA GLY A 233 -6.03 21.45 18.74
C GLY A 233 -6.29 19.95 18.53
N THR A 234 -5.49 19.08 19.14
CA THR A 234 -5.71 17.62 19.15
C THR A 234 -6.26 17.11 20.48
N THR A 235 -7.13 16.10 20.46
CA THR A 235 -7.59 15.35 21.64
C THR A 235 -7.32 13.85 21.51
N THR A 236 -7.50 13.10 22.62
CA THR A 236 -7.18 11.66 22.64
C THR A 236 -8.34 10.95 21.98
N GLY A 237 -8.04 10.13 20.97
CA GLY A 237 -9.05 9.46 20.16
C GLY A 237 -9.38 10.18 18.87
N ASP A 238 -8.83 11.38 18.63
CA ASP A 238 -8.83 11.98 17.29
C ASP A 238 -8.20 10.99 16.31
N SER A 239 -8.71 10.94 15.08
CA SER A 239 -8.23 10.00 14.06
C SER A 239 -7.85 10.72 12.77
N ILE A 240 -6.81 10.19 12.11
CA ILE A 240 -6.32 10.66 10.82
C ILE A 240 -6.46 9.52 9.82
N GLU A 241 -7.10 9.81 8.68
CA GLU A 241 -7.31 8.87 7.59
C GLU A 241 -7.26 9.67 6.29
N LEU A 242 -6.10 9.67 5.62
CA LEU A 242 -5.84 10.50 4.43
C LEU A 242 -6.05 9.71 3.15
N ASP A 243 -7.32 9.55 2.78
CA ASP A 243 -7.77 8.80 1.62
C ASP A 243 -7.45 9.55 0.33
N PHE A 244 -7.19 8.83 -0.76
CA PHE A 244 -7.08 9.46 -2.06
C PHE A 244 -8.47 9.86 -2.56
N GLU A 245 -8.68 11.17 -2.68
CA GLU A 245 -9.93 11.79 -3.11
C GLU A 245 -10.03 11.72 -4.64
N GLU A 246 -10.82 10.79 -5.16
CA GLU A 246 -10.85 10.52 -6.60
C GLU A 246 -11.57 11.65 -7.37
N SER A 247 -12.61 12.25 -6.80
CA SER A 247 -13.58 13.11 -7.51
C SER A 247 -13.01 14.46 -7.92
N THR A 248 -11.93 14.90 -7.29
CA THR A 248 -11.23 16.14 -7.67
C THR A 248 -9.71 15.99 -7.68
N GLY A 249 -9.21 14.83 -7.27
CA GLY A 249 -7.85 14.74 -6.78
C GLY A 249 -6.76 14.52 -7.79
N PHE A 250 -7.08 14.15 -9.03
CA PHE A 250 -6.05 13.63 -9.93
C PHE A 250 -5.85 14.45 -11.21
N GLU A 251 -4.58 14.67 -11.55
CA GLU A 251 -4.15 15.14 -12.86
C GLU A 251 -2.80 14.51 -13.22
N ALA A 252 -2.69 13.97 -14.43
CA ALA A 252 -1.44 13.45 -14.99
C ALA A 252 -1.33 13.76 -16.48
N VAL A 253 -0.11 13.77 -17.01
CA VAL A 253 0.17 14.00 -18.43
C VAL A 253 0.92 12.80 -19.00
N GLY A 254 0.35 12.17 -20.03
CA GLY A 254 1.02 11.10 -20.77
C GLY A 254 2.31 11.60 -21.42
N GLN A 255 3.41 10.90 -21.21
CA GLN A 255 4.73 11.33 -21.68
C GLN A 255 4.91 11.12 -23.19
N GLY A 256 4.21 10.14 -23.77
CA GLY A 256 4.21 9.88 -25.21
C GLY A 256 3.09 10.61 -25.94
N SER A 257 1.91 10.71 -25.32
CA SER A 257 0.73 11.35 -25.91
C SER A 257 0.66 12.86 -25.71
N GLY A 258 1.18 13.37 -24.58
CA GLY A 258 0.97 14.75 -24.13
C GLY A 258 -0.45 15.00 -23.60
N THR A 259 -1.30 13.98 -23.54
CA THR A 259 -2.69 14.09 -23.11
C THR A 259 -2.77 14.26 -21.60
N THR A 260 -3.56 15.25 -21.15
CA THR A 260 -3.89 15.42 -19.73
C THR A 260 -5.03 14.49 -19.35
N VAL A 261 -4.78 13.57 -18.43
CA VAL A 261 -5.76 12.69 -17.81
C VAL A 261 -6.14 13.24 -16.44
N THR A 262 -7.44 13.29 -16.17
CA THR A 262 -8.01 13.74 -14.90
C THR A 262 -9.05 12.73 -14.41
N HIS A 263 -9.60 12.92 -13.21
CA HIS A 263 -10.69 12.05 -12.73
C HIS A 263 -11.90 12.00 -13.68
N GLY A 264 -12.19 13.11 -14.38
CA GLY A 264 -13.34 13.24 -15.28
C GLY A 264 -13.09 12.61 -16.65
N SER A 265 -11.88 12.09 -16.90
CA SER A 265 -11.55 11.35 -18.11
C SER A 265 -12.29 10.01 -18.14
N ALA A 266 -12.44 9.42 -19.34
CA ALA A 266 -13.06 8.12 -19.49
C ALA A 266 -12.31 7.03 -18.70
N SER A 267 -13.00 5.97 -18.28
CA SER A 267 -12.42 4.85 -17.51
C SER A 267 -11.31 4.09 -18.24
N THR A 268 -11.17 4.30 -19.55
CA THR A 268 -10.05 3.78 -20.36
C THR A 268 -8.77 4.61 -20.25
N LEU A 269 -8.85 5.81 -19.65
CA LEU A 269 -7.73 6.72 -19.43
C LEU A 269 -7.41 6.86 -17.94
N PHE A 270 -8.44 6.93 -17.09
CA PHE A 270 -8.30 6.96 -15.63
C PHE A 270 -9.03 5.77 -15.00
N GLY A 271 -8.28 4.86 -14.38
CA GLY A 271 -8.79 3.57 -13.92
C GLY A 271 -9.44 3.59 -12.54
N THR A 272 -9.22 4.65 -11.75
CA THR A 272 -9.75 4.75 -10.39
C THR A 272 -11.18 5.27 -10.41
N THR A 273 -12.11 4.50 -9.82
CA THR A 273 -13.56 4.76 -9.90
C THR A 273 -14.21 5.08 -8.55
N ALA A 274 -13.45 5.07 -7.47
CA ALA A 274 -13.87 5.36 -6.11
C ALA A 274 -12.67 5.88 -5.33
N ASP A 275 -12.93 6.49 -4.18
CA ASP A 275 -11.90 6.78 -3.18
C ASP A 275 -11.05 5.54 -2.88
N VAL A 276 -9.77 5.78 -2.59
CA VAL A 276 -8.86 4.75 -2.12
C VAL A 276 -8.53 5.04 -0.67
N ASP A 277 -9.02 4.17 0.21
CA ASP A 277 -8.89 4.32 1.65
C ASP A 277 -7.43 4.17 2.12
N ALA A 278 -7.03 5.02 3.05
CA ALA A 278 -5.80 4.93 3.82
C ALA A 278 -6.00 4.09 5.09
N ASN A 279 -4.98 4.05 5.94
CA ASN A 279 -5.15 3.50 7.27
C ASN A 279 -5.63 4.59 8.23
N SER A 280 -6.61 4.28 9.07
CA SER A 280 -7.06 5.16 10.14
C SER A 280 -6.10 5.07 11.34
N ILE A 281 -5.49 6.20 11.71
CA ILE A 281 -4.55 6.28 12.84
C ILE A 281 -5.16 7.09 13.97
N ALA A 282 -5.36 6.43 15.12
CA ALA A 282 -5.84 7.08 16.34
C ALA A 282 -4.70 7.78 17.10
N LEU A 283 -4.95 9.02 17.50
CA LEU A 283 -3.98 9.85 18.21
C LEU A 283 -4.20 9.77 19.72
N TYR A 284 -3.10 9.56 20.43
CA TYR A 284 -3.09 9.46 21.89
C TYR A 284 -2.10 10.45 22.50
N LYS A 285 -2.41 10.87 23.72
CA LYS A 285 -1.50 11.72 24.50
C LYS A 285 -0.26 10.99 24.95
N SER A 286 -0.39 9.70 25.23
CA SER A 286 0.69 8.81 25.59
C SER A 286 0.27 7.39 25.23
N LEU A 287 1.24 6.57 24.83
CA LEU A 287 1.08 5.13 24.67
C LEU A 287 1.94 4.42 25.71
N PRO A 288 1.45 3.33 26.33
CA PRO A 288 2.24 2.59 27.30
C PRO A 288 3.33 1.78 26.60
N ASN A 289 4.57 1.90 27.06
CA ASN A 289 5.62 0.96 26.69
C ASN A 289 5.75 -0.12 27.76
N PHE A 290 5.51 -1.38 27.38
CA PHE A 290 5.63 -2.54 28.27
C PHE A 290 6.91 -3.31 27.98
N ASP A 291 7.70 -3.55 29.02
CA ASP A 291 8.90 -4.37 28.93
C ASP A 291 8.94 -5.38 30.07
N LYS A 292 9.46 -6.58 29.79
CA LYS A 292 9.88 -7.49 30.87
C LYS A 292 11.01 -6.83 31.65
N ASP A 293 10.89 -6.77 32.97
CA ASP A 293 12.01 -6.34 33.80
C ASP A 293 12.97 -7.52 34.01
N THR A 294 14.22 -7.31 33.62
CA THR A 294 15.30 -8.30 33.69
C THR A 294 16.45 -7.80 34.57
N ALA A 295 16.28 -6.66 35.25
CA ALA A 295 17.25 -6.16 36.18
C ALA A 295 17.50 -7.17 37.31
N SER A 296 18.74 -7.26 37.80
CA SER A 296 19.09 -8.16 38.91
C SER A 296 18.42 -7.78 40.24
N THR A 297 17.86 -6.56 40.32
CA THR A 297 17.08 -6.08 41.47
C THR A 297 15.61 -6.49 41.37
N ALA A 298 15.13 -6.97 40.21
CA ALA A 298 13.74 -7.38 40.07
C ALA A 298 13.44 -8.56 41.01
N PRO A 299 12.32 -8.54 41.75
CA PRO A 299 12.02 -9.55 42.75
C PRO A 299 11.56 -10.89 42.16
N CYS A 300 11.35 -10.97 40.85
CA CYS A 300 10.82 -12.17 40.20
C CYS A 300 11.91 -13.23 39.98
N PRO A 301 11.55 -14.52 40.10
CA PRO A 301 12.50 -15.60 39.96
C PRO A 301 13.04 -15.68 38.53
N THR A 302 14.35 -15.94 38.42
CA THR A 302 15.05 -16.07 37.13
C THR A 302 15.00 -17.49 36.57
N SER A 303 14.76 -18.51 37.40
CA SER A 303 14.78 -19.92 36.99
C SER A 303 13.97 -20.88 37.86
N THR A 304 13.76 -20.58 39.15
CA THR A 304 13.09 -21.50 40.09
C THR A 304 11.95 -20.78 40.81
N ILE A 305 10.75 -21.38 40.77
CA ILE A 305 9.57 -20.90 41.51
C ILE A 305 9.34 -21.85 42.69
N VAL A 306 9.07 -21.29 43.88
CA VAL A 306 8.72 -22.07 45.07
C VAL A 306 7.20 -22.12 45.19
N PRO A 307 6.58 -23.31 45.34
CA PRO A 307 5.13 -23.43 45.55
C PRO A 307 4.64 -22.65 46.75
N SER A 308 3.59 -21.87 46.55
CA SER A 308 2.99 -21.00 47.55
C SER A 308 1.62 -20.55 47.04
N ALA A 309 0.76 -20.06 47.95
CA ALA A 309 -0.49 -19.43 47.59
C ALA A 309 -0.30 -18.07 46.87
N SER A 310 0.92 -17.51 46.90
CA SER A 310 1.36 -16.30 46.22
C SER A 310 2.85 -16.47 45.90
N SER A 311 3.17 -16.97 44.71
CA SER A 311 4.55 -17.06 44.21
C SER A 311 4.76 -16.00 43.15
N GLU A 312 5.89 -15.29 43.15
CA GLU A 312 6.21 -14.34 42.09
C GLU A 312 6.53 -15.09 40.80
N VAL A 313 5.96 -14.67 39.67
CA VAL A 313 6.06 -15.40 38.41
C VAL A 313 6.47 -14.53 37.22
N TYR A 314 6.25 -13.22 37.27
CA TYR A 314 6.58 -12.33 36.16
C TYR A 314 6.76 -10.89 36.63
N CYS A 315 7.82 -10.22 36.19
CA CYS A 315 8.07 -8.80 36.47
C CYS A 315 8.12 -8.03 35.16
N PHE A 316 7.43 -6.90 35.14
CA PHE A 316 7.40 -6.00 34.00
C PHE A 316 7.44 -4.55 34.47
N LYS A 317 7.85 -3.68 33.56
CA LYS A 317 7.82 -2.24 33.77
C LYS A 317 6.93 -1.61 32.70
N VAL A 318 6.28 -0.52 33.09
CA VAL A 318 5.46 0.30 32.21
C VAL A 318 6.04 1.69 32.21
N THR A 319 6.39 2.20 31.04
CA THR A 319 6.90 3.55 30.86
C THR A 319 5.83 4.39 30.17
N ALA A 320 5.48 5.53 30.78
CA ALA A 320 4.66 6.56 30.15
C ALA A 320 5.57 7.54 29.40
N SER A 321 5.13 7.99 28.22
CA SER A 321 5.85 9.04 27.49
C SER A 321 5.89 10.35 28.29
N SER A 322 6.78 11.28 27.92
CA SER A 322 6.87 12.60 28.56
C SER A 322 5.61 13.48 28.36
N THR A 323 4.73 13.10 27.44
CA THR A 323 3.59 13.90 26.98
C THR A 323 2.30 13.66 27.76
N GLY A 324 2.15 12.53 28.45
CA GLY A 324 0.93 12.21 29.22
C GLY A 324 1.09 11.04 30.17
N ASP A 325 0.19 10.98 31.16
CA ASP A 325 0.10 9.85 32.08
C ASP A 325 -0.56 8.65 31.38
N ILE A 326 -0.33 7.44 31.89
CA ILE A 326 -0.98 6.21 31.46
C ILE A 326 -1.83 5.66 32.60
N GLY A 327 -3.12 5.42 32.33
CA GLY A 327 -4.03 4.73 33.24
C GLY A 327 -4.14 3.24 32.89
N LEU A 328 -3.74 2.35 33.79
CA LEU A 328 -3.88 0.90 33.66
C LEU A 328 -5.16 0.45 34.37
N ARG A 329 -6.02 -0.28 33.64
CA ARG A 329 -7.28 -0.83 34.16
C ARG A 329 -7.33 -2.34 34.11
N LYS A 330 -6.69 -2.94 33.10
CA LYS A 330 -6.64 -4.38 32.88
C LYS A 330 -5.34 -4.76 32.20
N ILE A 331 -4.77 -5.88 32.61
CA ILE A 331 -3.65 -6.55 31.93
C ILE A 331 -4.04 -8.00 31.65
N THR A 332 -3.65 -8.50 30.48
CA THR A 332 -3.85 -9.90 30.11
C THR A 332 -2.50 -10.59 29.94
N LEU A 333 -2.37 -11.79 30.49
CA LEU A 333 -1.15 -12.60 30.44
C LEU A 333 -1.45 -13.94 29.78
N ASP A 334 -0.50 -14.41 28.96
CA ASP A 334 -0.42 -15.83 28.62
C ASP A 334 0.34 -16.55 29.74
N ALA A 335 -0.29 -17.55 30.34
CA ALA A 335 0.27 -18.35 31.41
C ALA A 335 0.09 -19.83 31.09
N THR A 336 1.17 -20.50 30.65
CA THR A 336 1.14 -21.90 30.23
C THR A 336 1.78 -22.79 31.30
N PRO A 337 0.99 -23.56 32.06
CA PRO A 337 1.51 -24.50 33.05
C PRO A 337 1.92 -25.84 32.42
N ASN A 338 2.95 -26.46 32.99
CA ASN A 338 3.32 -27.86 32.79
C ASN A 338 3.37 -28.54 34.16
N LEU A 339 2.58 -29.60 34.35
CA LEU A 339 2.51 -30.39 35.59
C LEU A 339 2.11 -29.59 36.85
N LEU A 340 1.52 -28.40 36.69
CA LEU A 340 0.92 -27.61 37.79
C LEU A 340 -0.58 -27.90 37.93
N ASN A 341 -1.11 -27.75 39.14
CA ASN A 341 -2.54 -27.87 39.40
C ASN A 341 -3.27 -26.66 38.81
N THR A 342 -4.11 -26.93 37.81
CA THR A 342 -4.90 -25.92 37.10
C THR A 342 -6.33 -25.79 37.62
N GLY A 343 -6.69 -26.47 38.72
CA GLY A 343 -8.03 -26.41 39.30
C GLY A 343 -8.31 -25.09 40.03
N SER A 344 -9.50 -24.97 40.61
CA SER A 344 -10.00 -23.76 41.26
C SER A 344 -9.94 -23.78 42.80
N SER A 345 -9.30 -24.81 43.38
CA SER A 345 -9.11 -24.87 44.83
C SER A 345 -8.03 -23.88 45.28
N ALA A 346 -8.01 -23.53 46.57
CA ALA A 346 -6.99 -22.67 47.14
C ALA A 346 -5.56 -23.19 46.81
N GLY A 347 -4.69 -22.30 46.33
CA GLY A 347 -3.33 -22.60 45.90
C GLY A 347 -3.21 -23.17 44.48
N GLN A 348 -4.29 -23.24 43.70
CA GLN A 348 -4.29 -23.73 42.30
C GLN A 348 -4.50 -22.58 41.31
N LEU A 349 -4.04 -22.73 40.07
CA LEU A 349 -3.97 -21.61 39.12
C LEU A 349 -5.32 -20.95 38.82
N ALA A 350 -6.41 -21.72 38.79
CA ALA A 350 -7.76 -21.19 38.55
C ALA A 350 -8.48 -20.76 39.84
N GLU A 351 -7.77 -20.61 40.97
CA GLU A 351 -8.30 -19.99 42.17
C GLU A 351 -8.83 -18.59 41.87
N ALA A 352 -10.06 -18.32 42.32
CA ALA A 352 -10.68 -17.01 42.16
C ALA A 352 -9.83 -15.93 42.86
N ALA A 353 -9.45 -14.89 42.11
CA ALA A 353 -8.56 -13.82 42.58
C ALA A 353 -7.18 -14.31 43.09
N GLY A 354 -6.77 -15.53 42.71
CA GLY A 354 -5.48 -16.09 43.09
C GLY A 354 -4.31 -15.34 42.45
N TRP A 355 -4.49 -14.85 41.22
CA TRP A 355 -3.48 -14.06 40.52
C TRP A 355 -3.55 -12.60 40.95
N LYS A 356 -2.40 -11.99 41.19
CA LYS A 356 -2.30 -10.62 41.72
C LYS A 356 -1.24 -9.82 40.98
N ILE A 357 -1.46 -8.52 40.84
CA ILE A 357 -0.40 -7.55 40.52
C ILE A 357 -0.11 -6.72 41.77
N LYS A 358 1.17 -6.54 42.06
CA LYS A 358 1.70 -5.60 43.05
C LYS A 358 2.74 -4.69 42.40
N GLU A 359 3.04 -3.57 43.02
CA GLU A 359 4.14 -2.69 42.63
C GLU A 359 5.44 -3.08 43.37
N TYR A 360 6.58 -2.75 42.78
CA TYR A 360 7.86 -2.69 43.49
C TYR A 360 8.67 -1.47 43.07
N GLN A 361 9.64 -1.08 43.88
CA GLN A 361 10.56 0.01 43.54
C GLN A 361 11.66 -0.50 42.62
N ALA A 362 12.29 0.38 41.82
CA ALA A 362 13.45 0.02 41.00
C ALA A 362 14.61 -0.64 41.77
N SER A 363 14.68 -0.41 43.10
CA SER A 363 15.61 -1.05 44.03
C SER A 363 15.31 -2.53 44.32
N GLY A 364 14.15 -3.04 43.91
CA GLY A 364 13.66 -4.39 44.20
C GLY A 364 12.73 -4.50 45.41
N THR A 365 12.55 -3.41 46.17
CA THR A 365 11.68 -3.40 47.35
C THR A 365 10.22 -3.52 46.93
N LYS A 366 9.55 -4.61 47.34
CA LYS A 366 8.14 -4.87 47.08
C LYS A 366 7.23 -3.92 47.87
N ILE A 367 6.12 -3.54 47.27
CA ILE A 367 5.00 -2.86 47.92
C ILE A 367 3.89 -3.90 48.09
N GLU A 368 3.49 -4.18 49.32
CA GLU A 368 2.59 -5.32 49.62
C GLU A 368 1.12 -5.08 49.24
N GLU A 369 0.79 -3.89 48.75
CA GLU A 369 -0.54 -3.58 48.27
C GLU A 369 -0.87 -4.36 46.99
N THR A 370 -2.03 -5.02 47.00
CA THR A 370 -2.55 -5.71 45.80
C THR A 370 -3.31 -4.72 44.94
N LEU A 371 -2.78 -4.43 43.75
CA LEU A 371 -3.34 -3.46 42.82
C LEU A 371 -4.36 -4.08 41.86
N ALA A 372 -4.16 -5.33 41.47
CA ALA A 372 -5.06 -6.05 40.57
C ALA A 372 -5.25 -7.50 41.02
N THR A 373 -6.40 -8.08 40.68
CA THR A 373 -6.65 -9.50 40.87
C THR A 373 -7.20 -10.14 39.59
N GLY A 374 -6.97 -11.44 39.44
CA GLY A 374 -7.36 -12.18 38.25
C GLY A 374 -7.53 -13.67 38.52
N THR A 375 -8.08 -14.36 37.53
CA THR A 375 -8.24 -15.83 37.55
C THR A 375 -7.69 -16.38 36.24
N TRP A 376 -7.00 -17.52 36.32
CA TRP A 376 -6.52 -18.23 35.13
C TRP A 376 -7.63 -19.07 34.52
N ALA A 377 -7.76 -18.99 33.19
CA ALA A 377 -8.63 -19.85 32.41
C ALA A 377 -7.97 -20.14 31.05
N SER A 378 -7.78 -21.43 30.74
CA SER A 378 -7.32 -21.87 29.41
C SER A 378 -6.07 -21.13 28.91
N ASN A 379 -5.02 -21.10 29.73
CA ASN A 379 -3.74 -20.41 29.48
C ASN A 379 -3.77 -18.88 29.48
N LEU A 380 -4.89 -18.26 29.83
CA LEU A 380 -5.02 -16.81 29.87
C LEU A 380 -5.38 -16.34 31.28
N VAL A 381 -4.75 -15.23 31.71
CA VAL A 381 -5.05 -14.56 32.98
C VAL A 381 -5.45 -13.14 32.68
N ALA A 382 -6.69 -12.78 32.99
CA ALA A 382 -7.17 -11.40 32.96
C ALA A 382 -7.08 -10.82 34.38
N LEU A 383 -6.19 -9.85 34.57
CA LEU A 383 -6.00 -9.12 35.82
C LEU A 383 -6.68 -7.75 35.69
N THR A 384 -7.63 -7.46 36.56
CA THR A 384 -8.33 -6.17 36.61
C THR A 384 -7.86 -5.40 37.84
N PHE A 385 -7.44 -4.15 37.63
CA PHE A 385 -7.01 -3.29 38.72
C PHE A 385 -8.22 -2.85 39.58
N THR A 386 -8.02 -2.73 40.89
CA THR A 386 -9.06 -2.34 41.85
C THR A 386 -9.50 -0.88 41.67
N ALA A 387 -8.56 -0.04 41.22
CA ALA A 387 -8.78 1.32 40.74
C ALA A 387 -7.95 1.54 39.46
N GLU A 388 -8.11 2.68 38.79
CA GLU A 388 -7.18 3.04 37.71
C GLU A 388 -5.79 3.28 38.29
N GLU A 389 -4.81 2.50 37.84
CA GLU A 389 -3.42 2.62 38.25
C GLU A 389 -2.70 3.60 37.31
N VAL A 390 -2.09 4.65 37.86
CA VAL A 390 -1.56 5.76 37.05
C VAL A 390 -0.04 5.73 37.01
N VAL A 391 0.52 5.49 35.82
CA VAL A 391 1.94 5.72 35.53
C VAL A 391 2.10 7.17 35.09
N SER A 392 2.78 7.97 35.91
CA SER A 392 2.97 9.40 35.64
C SER A 392 3.83 9.64 34.40
N LYS A 393 3.52 10.68 33.63
CA LYS A 393 4.25 11.07 32.41
C LYS A 393 5.77 11.13 32.63
N GLY A 394 6.52 10.59 31.68
CA GLY A 394 7.98 10.55 31.71
C GLY A 394 8.57 9.70 32.82
N THR A 395 7.77 8.89 33.50
CA THR A 395 8.22 7.97 34.55
C THR A 395 8.03 6.52 34.15
N THR A 396 8.62 5.62 34.93
CA THR A 396 8.48 4.17 34.79
C THR A 396 8.05 3.59 36.11
N SER A 397 6.95 2.84 36.11
CA SER A 397 6.47 2.06 37.23
C SER A 397 6.81 0.58 37.02
N TYR A 398 7.01 -0.16 38.11
CA TYR A 398 7.48 -1.54 38.09
C TYR A 398 6.48 -2.45 38.79
N TYR A 399 6.08 -3.52 38.12
CA TYR A 399 5.01 -4.39 38.55
C TYR A 399 5.45 -5.85 38.58
N LEU A 400 5.04 -6.55 39.63
CA LEU A 400 5.23 -7.98 39.77
C LEU A 400 3.89 -8.70 39.77
N VAL A 401 3.85 -9.86 39.13
CA VAL A 401 2.71 -10.77 39.08
C VAL A 401 2.98 -11.90 40.05
N GLU A 402 2.03 -12.14 40.95
CA GLU A 402 1.98 -13.33 41.80
C GLU A 402 0.92 -14.30 41.28
N ALA A 403 1.20 -15.59 41.39
CA ALA A 403 0.27 -16.67 41.06
C ALA A 403 0.25 -17.73 42.18
N PRO A 404 -0.87 -18.42 42.38
CA PRO A 404 -0.95 -19.56 43.27
C PRO A 404 -0.34 -20.80 42.59
N ILE A 405 0.69 -21.38 43.18
CA ILE A 405 1.43 -22.50 42.61
C ILE A 405 1.29 -23.73 43.51
N ALA A 406 0.68 -24.78 42.95
CA ALA A 406 0.66 -26.11 43.53
C ALA A 406 0.99 -27.16 42.46
N PHE A 407 1.78 -28.18 42.81
CA PHE A 407 2.18 -29.24 41.90
C PHE A 407 1.14 -30.36 41.81
N THR A 408 0.97 -30.94 40.63
CA THR A 408 0.20 -32.18 40.44
C THR A 408 0.96 -33.39 41.00
N THR A 409 2.28 -33.39 40.83
CA THR A 409 3.25 -34.37 41.36
C THR A 409 4.56 -33.63 41.63
N SER A 410 5.27 -33.97 42.72
CA SER A 410 6.57 -33.36 43.03
C SER A 410 7.65 -33.90 42.08
N ASP A 411 7.76 -33.31 40.90
CA ASP A 411 8.78 -33.60 39.89
C ASP A 411 9.49 -32.31 39.45
N ASP A 412 10.79 -32.41 39.23
CA ASP A 412 11.70 -31.32 38.85
C ASP A 412 11.43 -30.77 37.44
N SER A 413 10.50 -31.38 36.69
CA SER A 413 10.07 -30.98 35.34
C SER A 413 8.87 -30.03 35.30
N SER A 414 8.28 -29.70 36.46
CA SER A 414 7.14 -28.77 36.56
C SER A 414 7.54 -27.36 36.17
N SER A 415 6.72 -26.66 35.38
CA SER A 415 7.04 -25.30 34.92
C SER A 415 5.80 -24.43 34.72
N LEU A 416 6.02 -23.12 34.74
CA LEU A 416 5.04 -22.11 34.34
C LEU A 416 5.75 -21.11 33.44
N SER A 417 5.25 -20.95 32.21
CA SER A 417 5.67 -19.86 31.33
C SER A 417 4.65 -18.73 31.43
N VAL A 418 5.09 -17.53 31.81
CA VAL A 418 4.25 -16.32 31.84
C VAL A 418 4.85 -15.26 30.93
N ARG A 419 3.99 -14.61 30.15
CA ARG A 419 4.32 -13.41 29.38
C ARG A 419 3.12 -12.49 29.33
N LEU A 420 3.35 -11.21 29.07
CA LEU A 420 2.27 -10.34 28.59
C LEU A 420 1.69 -11.00 27.35
N ALA A 421 0.36 -11.16 27.31
CA ALA A 421 -0.27 -11.61 26.10
C ALA A 421 0.08 -10.57 25.03
N ALA A 422 0.66 -11.03 23.91
CA ALA A 422 0.63 -10.20 22.73
C ALA A 422 -0.85 -9.86 22.48
N GLU A 423 -1.15 -8.71 21.89
CA GLU A 423 -2.39 -8.62 21.12
C GLU A 423 -2.26 -9.71 20.05
N THR A 424 -2.73 -10.92 20.36
CA THR A 424 -3.07 -11.89 19.34
C THR A 424 -4.02 -11.12 18.44
N SER A 425 -3.77 -11.17 17.14
CA SER A 425 -4.52 -10.58 16.03
C SER A 425 -6.00 -10.99 15.95
N SER A 426 -6.62 -11.29 17.10
CA SER A 426 -7.97 -11.76 17.34
C SER A 426 -8.68 -10.94 18.44
N ILE A 427 -8.09 -9.85 18.96
CA ILE A 427 -8.93 -8.69 19.28
C ILE A 427 -9.10 -8.00 17.94
N THR A 428 -10.31 -8.14 17.40
CA THR A 428 -10.86 -7.41 16.27
C THR A 428 -10.10 -6.10 16.10
N ALA A 429 -9.29 -6.01 15.03
CA ALA A 429 -9.18 -4.74 14.34
C ALA A 429 -10.60 -4.19 14.31
N HIS A 430 -10.84 -3.02 14.86
CA HIS A 430 -12.09 -2.33 14.57
C HIS A 430 -12.06 -1.92 13.09
N SER A 431 -12.12 -2.91 12.19
CA SER A 431 -12.84 -2.77 10.94
C SER A 431 -14.31 -2.87 11.32
N ALA A 432 -14.99 -1.74 11.33
CA ALA A 432 -16.43 -1.70 11.21
C ALA A 432 -16.78 -0.82 10.01
N SER A 433 -16.81 -1.43 8.83
CA SER A 433 -17.87 -1.23 7.83
C SER A 433 -19.20 -1.69 8.48
N VAL A 434 -20.36 -1.03 8.37
CA VAL A 434 -20.93 -0.07 7.40
C VAL A 434 -21.53 1.11 8.17
#